data_AF-A0A7V9UD69-F1
#
_entry.id   AF-A0A7V9UD69-F1
#
_cell.length_a   1.000
_cell.length_b   1.000
_cell.length_c   1.000
_cell.angle_alpha   90.00
_cell.angle_beta   90.00
_cell.angle_gamma   90.00
#
_symmetry.space_group_name_H-M   'P 1'
#
loop_
_entity.id
_entity.type
_entity.pdbx_description
1 polymer ?
#
loop_
_entity_poly.entity_id
_entity_poly.type
_entity_poly.pdbx_seq_one_letter_code
_entity_poly.pdbx_strand_id
1 'polypeptide(L)'
;DLTTLDGLGFALDAGAKELYRLEPSDRTQTILPLPDEVVITDSGNLDMVGGLGSIWIVQGGVLYRIDPASGDLTATVELGGGDYAALATGEGYVWVLEGGAGDTSGGRLFKVDPDTAEVVGEPLEFEGQLVDVAAGGGSVWVTSRNPDVLLQIAPSGAE
;
A
#
# COMPACT_ATOMS: atom_id res chain seq x y z
N ASP A 1 7.86 -5.05 -6.98
CA ASP A 1 6.45 -4.69 -7.22
C ASP A 1 6.32 -3.76 -8.42
N LEU A 2 5.13 -3.58 -9.00
CA LEU A 2 4.83 -2.69 -10.13
C LEU A 2 3.51 -1.95 -9.93
N THR A 3 3.51 -0.64 -10.18
CA THR A 3 2.31 0.18 -10.14
C THR A 3 2.33 1.25 -11.23
N THR A 4 1.25 2.04 -11.32
CA THR A 4 1.16 3.19 -12.23
C THR A 4 0.67 4.43 -11.52
N LEU A 5 1.19 5.60 -11.91
CA LEU A 5 0.73 6.89 -11.43
C LEU A 5 0.83 7.91 -12.57
N ASP A 6 -0.25 8.65 -12.82
CA ASP A 6 -0.32 9.72 -13.82
C ASP A 6 0.18 9.33 -15.23
N GLY A 7 -0.08 8.08 -15.64
CA GLY A 7 0.32 7.55 -16.95
C GLY A 7 1.76 7.05 -17.02
N LEU A 8 2.51 7.10 -15.91
CA LEU A 8 3.85 6.53 -15.78
C LEU A 8 3.79 5.17 -15.10
N GLY A 9 4.74 4.30 -15.43
CA GLY A 9 4.95 3.03 -14.72
C GLY A 9 6.00 3.18 -13.64
N PHE A 10 5.85 2.45 -12.54
CA PHE A 10 6.82 2.43 -11.45
C PHE A 10 7.10 1.00 -11.02
N ALA A 11 8.38 0.62 -10.94
CA ALA A 11 8.80 -0.69 -10.45
C ALA A 11 9.76 -0.53 -9.28
N LEU A 12 9.64 -1.40 -8.28
CA LEU A 12 10.50 -1.39 -7.09
C LEU A 12 11.42 -2.61 -7.09
N ASP A 13 12.73 -2.36 -6.99
CA ASP A 13 13.73 -3.34 -6.56
C ASP A 13 14.06 -3.10 -5.08
N ALA A 14 13.47 -3.91 -4.21
CA ALA A 14 13.64 -3.77 -2.76
C ALA A 14 15.04 -4.20 -2.28
N GLY A 15 15.71 -5.10 -3.01
CA GLY A 15 17.06 -5.55 -2.67
C GLY A 15 18.11 -4.48 -2.99
N ALA A 16 17.91 -3.76 -4.10
CA ALA A 16 18.74 -2.61 -4.48
C ALA A 16 18.31 -1.30 -3.81
N LYS A 17 17.11 -1.25 -3.20
CA LYS A 17 16.44 -0.02 -2.72
C LYS A 17 16.30 1.04 -3.81
N GLU A 18 15.86 0.62 -4.98
CA GLU A 18 15.73 1.46 -6.16
C GLU A 18 14.29 1.48 -6.67
N LEU A 19 13.74 2.68 -6.86
CA LEU A 19 12.49 2.91 -7.56
C LEU A 19 12.78 3.27 -9.01
N TYR A 20 12.23 2.49 -9.93
CA TYR A 20 12.35 2.71 -11.37
C TYR A 20 11.12 3.45 -11.85
N ARG A 21 11.29 4.67 -12.36
CA ARG A 21 10.25 5.38 -13.11
C ARG A 21 10.35 5.04 -14.58
N LEU A 22 9.28 4.50 -15.15
CA LEU A 22 9.20 4.00 -16.52
C LEU A 22 8.34 4.95 -17.35
N GLU A 23 8.90 5.46 -18.45
CA GLU A 23 8.24 6.37 -19.38
C GLU A 23 7.69 5.56 -20.56
N PRO A 24 6.37 5.35 -20.69
CA PRO A 24 5.83 4.49 -21.75
C PRO A 24 6.00 5.06 -23.16
N SER A 25 6.10 6.39 -23.26
CA SER A 25 6.12 7.12 -24.53
C SER A 25 7.39 6.87 -25.34
N ASP A 26 8.54 6.79 -24.67
CA ASP A 26 9.85 6.58 -25.28
C ASP A 26 10.58 5.32 -24.76
N ARG A 27 9.94 4.57 -23.85
CA ARG A 27 10.46 3.34 -23.22
C ARG A 27 11.77 3.57 -22.46
N THR A 28 11.97 4.77 -21.93
CA THR A 28 13.10 5.08 -21.06
C THR A 28 12.77 4.78 -19.60
N GLN A 29 13.82 4.65 -18.79
CA GLN A 29 13.70 4.50 -17.34
C GLN A 29 14.60 5.49 -16.62
N THR A 30 14.13 5.99 -15.49
CA THR A 30 14.93 6.75 -14.53
C THR A 30 15.02 5.93 -13.25
N ILE A 31 16.22 5.82 -12.69
CA ILE A 31 16.45 5.15 -11.41
C ILE A 31 16.44 6.23 -10.33
N LEU A 32 15.58 6.04 -9.33
CA LEU A 32 15.42 6.91 -8.17
C LEU A 32 15.86 6.10 -6.94
N PRO A 33 17.06 6.35 -6.39
CA PRO A 33 17.52 5.66 -5.19
C PRO A 33 16.64 6.07 -4.01
N LEU A 34 16.18 5.09 -3.23
CA LEU A 34 15.43 5.36 -2.02
C LEU A 34 16.40 5.73 -0.88
N PRO A 35 16.01 6.65 0.01
CA PRO A 35 16.88 7.10 1.09
C PRO A 35 17.04 6.02 2.18
N ASP A 36 18.09 6.13 3.00
CA ASP A 36 18.45 5.11 4.00
C ASP A 36 17.34 4.85 5.04
N GLU A 37 16.51 5.85 5.29
CA GLU A 37 15.32 5.81 6.14
C GLU A 37 14.25 4.83 5.65
N VAL A 38 14.24 4.49 4.36
CA VAL A 38 13.38 3.45 3.82
C VAL A 38 14.02 2.08 4.08
N VAL A 39 13.48 1.39 5.09
CA VAL A 39 13.95 0.08 5.53
C VAL A 39 13.11 -1.00 4.87
N ILE A 40 13.46 -1.31 3.63
CA ILE A 40 12.85 -2.41 2.87
C ILE A 40 13.85 -3.48 2.49
N THR A 41 13.35 -4.70 2.24
CA THR A 41 14.13 -5.86 1.78
C THR A 41 13.37 -6.67 0.74
N ASP A 42 14.07 -7.52 0.00
CA ASP A 42 13.48 -8.53 -0.90
C ASP A 42 12.83 -9.71 -0.16
N SER A 43 12.95 -9.72 1.17
CA SER A 43 12.36 -10.73 2.05
C SER A 43 11.14 -10.17 2.81
N GLY A 44 10.14 -11.01 3.01
CA GLY A 44 8.88 -10.63 3.67
C GLY A 44 7.82 -10.10 2.71
N ASN A 45 6.62 -9.84 3.23
CA ASN A 45 5.54 -9.25 2.45
C ASN A 45 5.83 -7.76 2.22
N LEU A 46 5.74 -7.35 0.96
CA LEU A 46 5.84 -5.98 0.50
C LEU A 46 4.76 -5.78 -0.54
N ASP A 47 4.14 -4.61 -0.49
CA ASP A 47 3.28 -4.12 -1.57
C ASP A 47 3.56 -2.65 -1.89
N MET A 48 3.25 -2.24 -3.11
CA MET A 48 3.40 -0.86 -3.59
C MET A 48 2.23 -0.42 -4.47
N VAL A 49 1.68 0.76 -4.18
CA VAL A 49 0.61 1.37 -4.98
C VAL A 49 0.91 2.82 -5.33
N GLY A 50 0.56 3.23 -6.56
CA GLY A 50 0.56 4.62 -7.00
C GLY A 50 -0.82 5.25 -6.80
N GLY A 51 -0.85 6.51 -6.36
CA GLY A 51 -2.08 7.28 -6.26
C GLY A 51 -1.94 8.47 -5.32
N LEU A 52 -2.90 9.40 -5.38
CA LEU A 52 -2.93 10.57 -4.49
C LEU A 52 -1.61 11.39 -4.59
N GLY A 53 -1.02 11.42 -5.79
CA GLY A 53 0.23 12.15 -6.09
C GLY A 53 1.50 11.51 -5.53
N SER A 54 1.46 10.27 -5.05
CA SER A 54 2.63 9.61 -4.43
C SER A 54 2.72 8.13 -4.75
N ILE A 55 3.91 7.57 -4.53
CA ILE A 55 4.10 6.12 -4.44
C ILE A 55 4.05 5.75 -2.96
N TRP A 56 3.24 4.74 -2.65
CA TRP A 56 3.08 4.22 -1.30
C TRP A 56 3.65 2.81 -1.25
N ILE A 57 4.53 2.54 -0.29
CA ILE A 57 5.15 1.22 -0.08
C ILE A 57 4.89 0.80 1.35
N VAL A 58 4.44 -0.44 1.57
CA VAL A 58 4.28 -1.00 2.91
C VAL A 58 5.21 -2.19 3.10
N GLN A 59 5.94 -2.20 4.21
CA GLN A 59 6.67 -3.37 4.68
C GLN A 59 6.93 -3.25 6.18
N GLY A 60 6.85 -4.38 6.90
CA GLY A 60 7.31 -4.47 8.29
C GLY A 60 6.62 -3.51 9.28
N GLY A 61 5.35 -3.16 9.05
CA GLY A 61 4.64 -2.23 9.95
C GLY A 61 4.73 -0.77 9.59
N VAL A 62 5.41 -0.42 8.50
CA VAL A 62 5.61 0.96 8.08
C VAL A 62 5.05 1.17 6.68
N LEU A 63 4.26 2.23 6.53
CA LEU A 63 3.86 2.77 5.24
C LEU A 63 4.73 3.98 4.90
N TYR A 64 5.46 3.87 3.80
CA TYR A 64 6.32 4.93 3.27
C TYR A 64 5.58 5.70 2.17
N ARG A 65 5.65 7.03 2.21
CA ARG A 65 5.20 7.91 1.14
C ARG A 65 6.39 8.46 0.38
N ILE A 66 6.51 8.09 -0.89
CA ILE A 66 7.63 8.44 -1.75
C ILE A 66 7.19 9.44 -2.83
N ASP A 67 7.99 10.48 -3.03
CA ASP A 67 7.83 11.41 -4.15
C ASP A 67 8.19 10.69 -5.48
N PRO A 68 7.26 10.59 -6.45
CA PRO A 68 7.48 9.85 -7.69
C PRO A 68 8.47 10.54 -8.65
N ALA A 69 8.73 11.83 -8.46
CA ALA A 69 9.63 12.61 -9.30
C ALA A 69 11.09 12.47 -8.85
N SER A 70 11.35 12.50 -7.54
CA SER A 70 12.70 12.46 -6.96
C SER A 70 13.09 11.14 -6.28
N GLY A 71 12.13 10.35 -5.83
CA GLY A 71 12.38 9.18 -4.97
C GLY A 71 12.53 9.51 -3.50
N ASP A 72 12.30 10.77 -3.11
CA ASP A 72 12.45 11.21 -1.72
C ASP A 72 11.36 10.63 -0.82
N LEU A 73 11.74 10.26 0.40
CA LEU A 73 10.80 9.92 1.45
C LEU A 73 10.15 11.20 1.98
N THR A 74 8.84 11.33 1.78
CA THR A 74 8.06 12.52 2.17
C THR A 74 7.29 12.34 3.47
N ALA A 75 6.92 11.10 3.82
CA ALA A 75 6.29 10.77 5.09
C ALA A 75 6.41 9.28 5.43
N THR A 76 6.23 8.95 6.71
CA THR A 76 6.16 7.58 7.24
C THR A 76 4.95 7.45 8.16
N VAL A 77 4.20 6.36 8.04
CA VAL A 77 3.10 6.03 8.96
C VAL A 77 3.42 4.71 9.65
N GLU A 78 3.49 4.76 10.98
CA GLU A 78 3.65 3.59 11.82
C GLU A 78 2.30 2.91 12.01
N LEU A 79 2.15 1.70 11.48
CA LEU A 79 0.93 0.90 11.54
C LEU A 79 0.97 -0.14 12.69
N GLY A 80 2.17 -0.37 13.24
CA GLY A 80 2.45 -1.35 14.27
C GLY A 80 2.99 -2.66 13.73
N GLY A 81 3.40 -3.56 14.62
CA GLY A 81 3.92 -4.87 14.23
C GLY A 81 2.87 -5.73 13.54
N GLY A 82 3.26 -6.43 12.47
CA GLY A 82 2.37 -7.28 11.68
C GLY A 82 2.93 -7.51 10.27
N ASP A 83 2.33 -8.45 9.55
CA ASP A 83 2.53 -8.60 8.10
C ASP A 83 1.42 -7.85 7.37
N TYR A 84 1.75 -7.24 6.24
CA TYR A 84 0.82 -6.42 5.45
C TYR A 84 0.70 -7.01 4.06
N ALA A 85 -0.53 -7.32 3.66
CA ALA A 85 -0.82 -8.09 2.47
C ALA A 85 -0.93 -7.21 1.22
N ALA A 86 -1.58 -6.05 1.35
CA ALA A 86 -1.99 -5.27 0.19
C ALA A 86 -2.26 -3.79 0.52
N LEU A 87 -2.18 -2.96 -0.52
CA LEU A 87 -2.47 -1.54 -0.56
C LEU A 87 -3.50 -1.22 -1.66
N ALA A 88 -4.36 -0.25 -1.37
CA ALA A 88 -5.19 0.37 -2.41
C ALA A 88 -5.24 1.89 -2.20
N THR A 89 -5.24 2.64 -3.30
CA THR A 89 -5.63 4.06 -3.29
C THR A 89 -7.02 4.21 -3.86
N GLY A 90 -7.84 5.03 -3.22
CA GLY A 90 -9.20 5.29 -3.68
C GLY A 90 -10.04 5.98 -2.63
N GLU A 91 -11.13 6.61 -3.07
CA GLU A 91 -12.06 7.34 -2.19
C GLU A 91 -11.38 8.45 -1.36
N GLY A 92 -10.24 8.95 -1.84
CA GLY A 92 -9.43 10.00 -1.17
C GLY A 92 -8.44 9.50 -0.13
N TYR A 93 -8.30 8.19 0.06
CA TYR A 93 -7.47 7.59 1.12
C TYR A 93 -6.53 6.52 0.59
N VAL A 94 -5.51 6.22 1.40
CA VAL A 94 -4.71 5.00 1.26
C VAL A 94 -5.29 3.96 2.21
N TRP A 95 -5.61 2.79 1.67
CA TRP A 95 -6.15 1.65 2.41
C TRP A 95 -5.03 0.63 2.56
N VAL A 96 -4.72 0.26 3.80
CA VAL A 96 -3.64 -0.69 4.10
C VAL A 96 -4.21 -1.92 4.77
N LEU A 97 -4.02 -3.08 4.15
CA LEU A 97 -4.51 -4.35 4.65
C LEU A 97 -3.39 -5.07 5.41
N GLU A 98 -3.52 -5.13 6.73
CA GLU A 98 -2.74 -6.06 7.55
C GLU A 98 -3.28 -7.48 7.35
N GLY A 99 -2.37 -8.42 7.14
CA GLY A 99 -2.66 -9.82 6.91
C GLY A 99 -1.62 -10.44 6.00
N GLY A 100 -1.87 -11.68 5.62
CA GLY A 100 -1.01 -12.37 4.66
C GLY A 100 -1.51 -13.76 4.34
N ALA A 101 -1.09 -14.29 3.20
CA ALA A 101 -1.49 -15.61 2.72
C ALA A 101 -1.10 -16.79 3.64
N GLY A 102 -0.34 -16.55 4.71
CA GLY A 102 -0.03 -17.52 5.76
C GLY A 102 -0.76 -17.29 7.08
N ASP A 103 -1.33 -16.10 7.30
CA ASP A 103 -2.04 -15.76 8.53
C ASP A 103 -3.53 -16.08 8.37
N THR A 104 -4.10 -16.76 9.34
CA THR A 104 -5.52 -17.13 9.39
C THR A 104 -6.23 -16.54 10.62
N SER A 105 -5.49 -15.81 11.47
CA SER A 105 -6.00 -15.25 12.72
C SER A 105 -6.89 -14.02 12.52
N GLY A 106 -6.91 -13.46 11.31
CA GLY A 106 -7.59 -12.23 10.99
C GLY A 106 -6.61 -11.16 10.55
N GLY A 107 -7.08 -9.92 10.52
CA GLY A 107 -6.27 -8.75 10.21
C GLY A 107 -7.07 -7.47 10.26
N ARG A 108 -6.39 -6.35 10.05
CA ARG A 108 -6.98 -5.02 10.13
C ARG A 108 -6.91 -4.30 8.79
N LEU A 109 -7.93 -3.54 8.46
CA LEU A 109 -7.89 -2.55 7.39
C LEU A 109 -7.69 -1.16 8.00
N PHE A 110 -6.55 -0.56 7.70
CA PHE A 110 -6.23 0.80 8.06
C PHE A 110 -6.68 1.75 6.97
N LYS A 111 -7.22 2.89 7.39
CA LYS A 111 -7.52 4.04 6.53
C LYS A 111 -6.51 5.14 6.84
N VAL A 112 -5.75 5.57 5.86
CA VAL A 112 -4.70 6.58 6.03
C VAL A 112 -5.02 7.82 5.20
N ASP A 113 -4.96 8.97 5.85
CA ASP A 113 -5.07 10.27 5.20
C ASP A 113 -3.77 10.60 4.46
N PRO A 114 -3.80 10.80 3.14
CA PRO A 114 -2.59 11.05 2.37
C PRO A 114 -1.98 12.42 2.63
N ASP A 115 -2.75 13.41 3.09
CA ASP A 115 -2.29 14.78 3.29
C ASP A 115 -1.58 14.93 4.63
N THR A 116 -2.08 14.27 5.67
CA THR A 116 -1.48 14.30 7.01
C THR A 116 -0.53 13.14 7.29
N ALA A 117 -0.60 12.06 6.49
CA ALA A 117 0.10 10.80 6.74
C ALA A 117 -0.25 10.21 8.13
N GLU A 118 -1.53 10.18 8.46
CA GLU A 118 -2.05 9.65 9.73
C GLU A 118 -3.15 8.62 9.49
N VAL A 119 -3.23 7.63 10.38
CA VAL A 119 -4.37 6.70 10.43
C VAL A 119 -5.62 7.45 10.88
N VAL A 120 -6.70 7.30 10.13
CA VAL A 120 -8.00 7.93 10.38
C VAL A 120 -8.92 6.94 11.08
N GLY A 121 -9.23 7.22 12.34
CA GLY A 121 -10.14 6.40 13.14
C GLY A 121 -9.53 5.06 13.56
N GLU A 122 -10.38 4.19 14.10
CA GLU A 122 -9.98 2.83 14.47
C GLU A 122 -9.94 1.92 13.23
N PRO A 123 -8.91 1.07 13.08
CA PRO A 123 -8.84 0.09 12.00
C PRO A 123 -10.04 -0.87 12.05
N LEU A 124 -10.52 -1.27 10.87
CA LEU A 124 -11.59 -2.27 10.78
C LEU A 124 -11.00 -3.67 10.95
N GLU A 125 -11.56 -4.45 11.86
CA GLU A 125 -11.10 -5.81 12.14
C GLU A 125 -11.87 -6.84 11.30
N PHE A 126 -11.13 -7.84 10.81
CA PHE A 126 -11.69 -8.95 10.05
C PHE A 126 -11.16 -10.27 10.58
N GLU A 127 -12.01 -11.29 10.53
CA GLU A 127 -11.59 -12.67 10.76
C GLU A 127 -11.10 -13.32 9.46
N GLY A 128 -10.21 -14.30 9.62
CA GLY A 128 -9.79 -15.17 8.54
C GLY A 128 -8.55 -14.70 7.79
N GLN A 129 -8.29 -15.35 6.66
CA GLN A 129 -7.10 -15.10 5.86
C GLN A 129 -7.33 -13.98 4.86
N LEU A 130 -6.95 -12.75 5.22
CA LEU A 130 -7.04 -11.59 4.34
C LEU A 130 -5.98 -11.64 3.24
N VAL A 131 -6.37 -11.30 2.02
CA VAL A 131 -5.51 -11.47 0.84
C VAL A 131 -5.28 -10.16 0.09
N ASP A 132 -6.34 -9.39 -0.15
CA ASP A 132 -6.25 -8.23 -1.04
C ASP A 132 -7.30 -7.18 -0.69
N VAL A 133 -7.01 -5.92 -1.05
CA VAL A 133 -7.90 -4.77 -0.91
C VAL A 133 -7.99 -4.00 -2.23
N ALA A 134 -9.19 -3.54 -2.57
CA ALA A 134 -9.42 -2.67 -3.71
C ALA A 134 -10.35 -1.51 -3.32
N ALA A 135 -10.16 -0.34 -3.91
CA ALA A 135 -11.01 0.83 -3.68
C ALA A 135 -11.51 1.41 -5.00
N GLY A 136 -12.77 1.86 -5.02
CA GLY A 136 -13.39 2.50 -6.18
C GLY A 136 -14.92 2.48 -6.11
N GLY A 137 -15.57 3.20 -7.02
CA GLY A 137 -17.04 3.19 -7.12
C GLY A 137 -17.78 3.61 -5.85
N GLY A 138 -17.14 4.38 -4.95
CA GLY A 138 -17.72 4.75 -3.66
C GLY A 138 -17.60 3.68 -2.58
N SER A 139 -16.69 2.71 -2.72
CA SER A 139 -16.57 1.57 -1.81
C SER A 139 -15.14 1.04 -1.73
N VAL A 140 -14.89 0.28 -0.67
CA VAL A 140 -13.67 -0.50 -0.48
C VAL A 140 -14.05 -1.97 -0.36
N TRP A 141 -13.28 -2.85 -0.98
CA TRP A 141 -13.49 -4.28 -0.96
C TRP A 141 -12.28 -4.98 -0.39
N VAL A 142 -12.52 -5.94 0.52
CA VAL A 142 -11.49 -6.83 1.07
C VAL A 142 -11.84 -8.26 0.70
N THR A 143 -10.82 -9.03 0.31
CA THR A 143 -10.97 -10.47 0.02
C THR A 143 -10.35 -11.32 1.11
N SER A 144 -11.04 -12.41 1.47
CA SER A 144 -10.56 -13.44 2.40
C SER A 144 -10.67 -14.83 1.78
N ARG A 145 -9.73 -15.74 2.11
CA ARG A 145 -9.71 -17.15 1.66
C ARG A 145 -10.26 -18.15 2.67
N ASN A 146 -10.55 -17.72 3.90
CA ASN A 146 -11.12 -18.61 4.90
C ASN A 146 -11.86 -17.82 6.00
N PRO A 147 -13.19 -17.68 5.93
CA PRO A 147 -14.06 -18.15 4.83
C PRO A 147 -13.79 -17.38 3.51
N ASP A 148 -14.09 -18.00 2.36
CA ASP A 148 -14.06 -17.32 1.06
C ASP A 148 -15.13 -16.22 1.02
N VAL A 149 -14.75 -14.97 1.31
CA VAL A 149 -15.70 -13.84 1.42
C VAL A 149 -15.14 -12.60 0.73
N LEU A 150 -16.03 -11.87 0.05
CA LEU A 150 -15.83 -10.51 -0.44
C LEU A 150 -16.64 -9.57 0.46
N LEU A 151 -15.95 -8.67 1.16
CA LEU A 151 -16.59 -7.71 2.07
C LEU A 151 -16.60 -6.33 1.41
N GLN A 152 -17.77 -5.71 1.30
CA GLN A 152 -17.93 -4.33 0.85
C GLN A 152 -18.02 -3.40 2.05
N ILE A 153 -17.23 -2.33 2.03
CA ILE A 153 -17.07 -1.39 3.13
C ILE A 153 -17.37 0.02 2.61
N ALA A 154 -18.16 0.78 3.38
CA ALA A 154 -18.37 2.19 3.10
C ALA A 154 -17.08 2.98 3.42
N PRO A 155 -16.66 3.95 2.59
CA PRO A 155 -15.42 4.68 2.80
C PRO A 155 -15.35 5.47 4.12
N SER A 156 -16.50 5.76 4.73
CA SER A 156 -16.62 6.41 6.04
C SER A 156 -16.33 5.49 7.24
N GLY A 157 -16.20 4.19 7.02
CA GLY A 157 -16.25 3.16 8.08
C GLY A 157 -17.57 2.40 8.07
N ALA A 158 -17.62 1.26 8.77
CA ALA A 158 -18.86 0.50 8.96
C ALA A 158 -19.82 1.26 9.90
N GLU A 159 -21.10 1.34 9.53
CA GLU A 159 -22.19 1.62 10.48
C GLU A 159 -22.71 0.30 11.08
#